data_AF-A0A9R0Q7R0-F1
#
_entry.id   AF-A0A9R0Q7R0-F1
#
_cell.length_a   1.000
_cell.length_b   1.000
_cell.length_c   1.000
_cell.angle_alpha   90.00
_cell.angle_beta   90.00
_cell.angle_gamma   90.00
#
_symmetry.space_group_name_H-M   'P 1'
#
loop_
_entity.id
_entity.type
_entity.pdbx_description
1 polymer ?
#
loop_
_entity_poly.entity_id
_entity_poly.type
_entity_poly.pdbx_seq_one_letter_code
_entity_poly.pdbx_strand_id
1 'polypeptide(L)'
;MHKEAGSVTPYVALRLASSTLSLVPAHTVHAVFELSICNHSKGMYYGCKASYNFDFKNFYSKEHCLIPLKKLLKSSAFLVDDGCVFAVEILKIDVCSPEKKAVVVQKKATTVQNLFVQEKGFVKGTYTWNMNNFLELDLDHCVRSPTFEVGGHKCMYPRGDLYSTDCLSLYLSLDASNELHLESKKVAVMTLSILNQKNGKHLTKTSGLFICDGGWGWPNFLALKKLKKGYVVGSSCIVKADLTIVGLSNDG
;
A
#
# COMPACT_ATOMS: atom_id res chain seq x y z
N MET A 1 -9.93 42.99 -7.15
CA MET A 1 -9.70 41.76 -7.94
C MET A 1 -8.99 40.74 -7.07
N HIS A 2 -9.73 39.76 -6.55
CA HIS A 2 -9.13 38.64 -5.83
C HIS A 2 -8.44 37.72 -6.86
N LYS A 3 -7.13 37.50 -6.68
CA LYS A 3 -6.43 36.40 -7.37
C LYS A 3 -6.95 35.10 -6.77
N GLU A 4 -7.78 34.38 -7.52
CA GLU A 4 -8.07 32.99 -7.24
C GLU A 4 -6.74 32.21 -7.23
N ALA A 5 -6.52 31.46 -6.16
CA ALA A 5 -5.42 30.51 -6.08
C ALA A 5 -5.55 29.54 -7.27
N GLY A 6 -4.49 29.46 -8.09
CA GLY A 6 -4.49 28.67 -9.32
C GLY A 6 -5.00 27.26 -9.06
N SER A 7 -6.14 26.92 -9.65
CA SER A 7 -6.72 25.59 -9.61
C SER A 7 -5.70 24.60 -10.19
N VAL A 8 -5.03 23.82 -9.33
CA VAL A 8 -4.20 22.71 -9.77
C VAL A 8 -5.09 21.76 -10.54
N THR A 9 -4.83 21.59 -11.84
CA THR A 9 -5.59 20.63 -12.64
C THR A 9 -5.32 19.23 -12.08
N PRO A 10 -6.34 18.43 -11.74
CA PRO A 10 -6.11 17.11 -11.17
C PRO A 10 -5.50 16.16 -12.21
N TYR A 11 -4.53 15.34 -11.78
CA TYR A 11 -3.86 14.32 -12.58
C TYR A 11 -3.97 12.96 -11.91
N VAL A 12 -3.97 11.91 -12.73
CA VAL A 12 -3.68 10.56 -12.26
C VAL A 12 -2.18 10.40 -12.21
N ALA A 13 -1.66 10.04 -11.04
CA ALA A 13 -0.25 9.81 -10.80
C ALA A 13 -0.03 8.44 -10.16
N LEU A 14 1.07 7.80 -10.54
CA LEU A 14 1.53 6.56 -9.92
C LEU A 14 2.86 6.80 -9.20
N ARG A 15 3.11 6.00 -8.17
CA ARG A 15 4.42 5.84 -7.55
C ARG A 15 4.64 4.36 -7.30
N LEU A 16 5.88 3.91 -7.42
CA LEU A 16 6.26 2.56 -7.02
C LEU A 16 6.51 2.54 -5.52
N ALA A 17 6.04 1.51 -4.84
CA ALA A 17 6.31 1.29 -3.44
C ALA A 17 6.87 -0.12 -3.24
N SER A 18 7.90 -0.22 -2.41
CA SER A 18 8.42 -1.52 -1.96
C SER A 18 7.57 -2.04 -0.81
N SER A 19 7.36 -3.36 -0.73
CA SER A 19 6.73 -3.95 0.45
C SER A 19 7.56 -3.64 1.69
N THR A 20 6.90 -3.13 2.74
CA THR A 20 7.57 -2.81 4.00
C THR A 20 8.15 -4.05 4.68
N LEU A 21 7.68 -5.26 4.32
CA LEU A 21 8.14 -6.52 4.89
C LEU A 21 9.31 -7.16 4.12
N SER A 22 9.69 -6.63 2.96
CA SER A 22 10.72 -7.23 2.09
C SER A 22 12.11 -6.58 2.18
N LEU A 23 12.26 -5.48 2.92
CA LEU A 23 13.53 -4.75 3.00
C LEU A 23 14.27 -5.06 4.31
N VAL A 24 15.38 -5.79 4.20
CA VAL A 24 16.25 -6.05 5.36
C VAL A 24 16.92 -4.74 5.80
N PRO A 25 16.99 -4.45 7.12
CA PRO A 25 17.70 -3.28 7.63
C PRO A 25 19.11 -3.17 7.04
N ALA A 26 19.54 -1.92 6.79
CA ALA A 26 20.82 -1.56 6.17
C ALA A 26 21.02 -1.97 4.69
N HIS A 27 20.06 -2.66 4.06
CA HIS A 27 20.07 -2.86 2.61
C HIS A 27 19.43 -1.67 1.89
N THR A 28 19.93 -1.39 0.68
CA THR A 28 19.27 -0.46 -0.24
C THR A 28 18.94 -1.17 -1.54
N VAL A 29 17.80 -0.83 -2.12
CA VAL A 29 17.31 -1.40 -3.38
C VAL A 29 17.16 -0.26 -4.37
N HIS A 30 18.06 -0.20 -5.35
CA HIS A 30 17.90 0.70 -6.49
C HIS A 30 17.03 0.00 -7.53
N ALA A 31 15.89 0.60 -7.89
CA ALA A 31 15.06 0.10 -8.97
C ALA A 31 14.99 1.11 -10.11
N VAL A 32 15.04 0.61 -11.34
CA VAL A 32 14.68 1.34 -12.56
C VAL A 32 13.40 0.71 -13.09
N PHE A 33 12.38 1.52 -13.34
CA PHE A 33 11.05 1.04 -13.68
C PHE A 33 10.34 2.00 -14.63
N GLU A 34 9.31 1.52 -15.30
CA GLU A 34 8.37 2.32 -16.08
C GLU A 34 6.97 2.22 -15.47
N LEU A 35 6.32 3.37 -15.29
CA LEU A 35 4.92 3.46 -14.87
C LEU A 35 4.11 3.97 -16.06
N SER A 36 3.05 3.28 -16.42
CA SER A 36 2.28 3.60 -17.62
C SER A 36 0.78 3.34 -17.48
N ILE A 37 0.01 3.91 -18.41
CA ILE A 37 -1.43 3.65 -18.60
C ILE A 37 -1.67 3.07 -20.00
N CYS A 38 -2.51 2.05 -20.09
CA CYS A 38 -2.85 1.40 -21.35
C CYS A 38 -3.80 2.27 -22.19
N ASN A 39 -3.48 2.41 -23.47
CA ASN A 39 -4.39 2.88 -24.49
C ASN A 39 -4.92 1.69 -25.29
N HIS A 40 -6.16 1.31 -25.01
CA HIS A 40 -6.84 0.17 -25.59
C HIS A 40 -7.09 0.32 -27.09
N SER A 41 -7.26 1.54 -27.61
CA SER A 41 -7.51 1.74 -29.05
C SER A 41 -6.28 1.57 -29.92
N LYS A 42 -5.09 1.76 -29.36
CA LYS A 42 -3.81 1.58 -30.06
C LYS A 42 -3.05 0.33 -29.62
N GLY A 43 -3.48 -0.32 -28.54
CA GLY A 43 -2.72 -1.40 -27.90
C GLY A 43 -1.36 -0.95 -27.39
N MET A 44 -1.22 0.31 -26.95
CA MET A 44 0.06 0.89 -26.52
C MET A 44 -0.01 1.45 -25.10
N TYR A 45 1.09 1.35 -24.37
CA TYR A 45 1.23 1.97 -23.06
C TYR A 45 1.83 3.36 -23.18
N TYR A 46 1.33 4.29 -22.37
CA TYR A 46 1.86 5.65 -22.24
C TYR A 46 2.40 5.83 -20.83
N GLY A 47 3.71 5.99 -20.70
CA GLY A 47 4.36 6.00 -19.40
C GLY A 47 5.58 6.90 -19.30
N CYS A 48 6.21 6.83 -18.14
CA CYS A 48 7.49 7.44 -17.88
C CYS A 48 8.42 6.46 -17.18
N LYS A 49 9.66 6.42 -17.65
CA LYS A 49 10.75 5.72 -16.99
C LYS A 49 11.27 6.54 -15.81
N ALA A 50 11.51 5.88 -14.69
CA ALA A 50 12.05 6.47 -13.48
C ALA A 50 13.04 5.52 -12.80
N SER A 51 13.77 6.05 -11.83
CA SER A 51 14.54 5.24 -10.89
C SER A 51 14.45 5.78 -9.49
N TYR A 52 14.59 4.89 -8.50
CA TYR A 52 14.53 5.24 -7.10
C TYR A 52 15.37 4.30 -6.24
N ASN A 53 15.93 4.85 -5.16
CA ASN A 53 16.63 4.08 -4.13
C ASN A 53 15.69 3.88 -2.95
N PHE A 54 15.20 2.65 -2.79
CA PHE A 54 14.42 2.23 -1.65
C PHE A 54 15.34 1.81 -0.52
N ASP A 55 14.95 2.15 0.70
CA ASP A 55 15.63 1.73 1.91
C ASP A 55 14.61 1.60 3.05
N PHE A 56 15.11 1.24 4.23
CA PHE A 56 14.30 1.03 5.44
C PHE A 56 13.52 2.27 5.95
N LYS A 57 13.81 3.47 5.44
CA LYS A 57 13.09 4.73 5.72
C LYS A 57 12.27 5.20 4.52
N ASN A 58 12.67 4.84 3.31
CA ASN A 58 12.16 5.35 2.05
C ASN A 58 11.50 4.23 1.23
N PHE A 59 10.24 3.92 1.58
CA PHE A 59 9.47 2.84 0.94
C PHE A 59 8.76 3.26 -0.37
N TYR A 60 8.69 4.57 -0.65
CA TYR A 60 7.91 5.12 -1.76
C TYR A 60 8.79 5.93 -2.71
N SER A 61 8.65 5.68 -4.01
CA SER A 61 9.21 6.57 -5.02
C SER A 61 8.48 7.93 -5.04
N LYS A 62 9.01 8.86 -5.82
CA LYS A 62 8.30 10.08 -6.19
C LYS A 62 7.02 9.74 -6.97
N GLU A 63 6.04 10.62 -6.89
CA GLU A 63 4.83 10.56 -7.72
C GLU A 63 5.14 10.99 -9.14
N HIS A 64 4.61 10.26 -10.11
CA HIS A 64 4.76 10.51 -11.53
C HIS A 64 3.39 10.67 -12.18
N CYS A 65 3.08 11.88 -12.66
CA CYS A 65 1.84 12.18 -13.36
C CYS A 65 1.81 11.48 -14.73
N LEU A 66 0.78 10.68 -14.99
CA LEU A 66 0.61 9.96 -16.26
C LEU A 66 -0.34 10.68 -17.21
N ILE A 67 -1.52 11.05 -16.71
CA ILE A 67 -2.59 11.61 -17.54
C ILE A 67 -3.44 12.61 -16.73
N PRO A 68 -3.84 13.75 -17.30
CA PRO A 68 -4.82 14.63 -16.66
C PRO A 68 -6.12 13.86 -16.38
N LEU A 69 -6.70 14.02 -15.19
CA LEU A 69 -7.91 13.31 -14.81
C LEU A 69 -9.06 13.57 -15.80
N LYS A 70 -9.24 14.83 -16.20
CA LYS A 70 -10.24 15.23 -17.21
C LYS A 70 -10.05 14.54 -18.57
N LYS A 71 -8.81 14.20 -18.93
CA LYS A 71 -8.50 13.50 -20.19
C LYS A 71 -8.83 12.02 -20.07
N LEU A 72 -8.48 11.38 -18.94
CA LEU A 72 -8.82 9.99 -18.66
C LEU A 72 -10.35 9.78 -18.72
N LEU A 73 -11.10 10.58 -17.96
CA LEU A 73 -12.55 10.45 -17.84
C LEU A 73 -13.33 10.71 -19.15
N LYS A 74 -12.70 11.33 -20.16
CA LYS A 74 -13.33 11.63 -21.45
C LYS A 74 -12.87 10.72 -22.58
N SER A 75 -11.94 9.79 -22.33
CA SER A 75 -11.30 9.03 -23.39
C SER A 75 -11.66 7.55 -23.29
N SER A 76 -12.47 7.09 -24.23
CA SER A 76 -12.76 5.66 -24.44
C SER A 76 -11.53 4.83 -24.82
N ALA A 77 -10.41 5.48 -25.15
CA ALA A 77 -9.14 4.80 -25.40
C ALA A 77 -8.43 4.39 -24.10
N PHE A 78 -8.67 5.08 -22.98
CA PHE A 78 -8.02 4.81 -21.69
C PHE A 78 -8.99 4.28 -20.63
N LEU A 79 -10.29 4.58 -20.77
CA LEU A 79 -11.35 4.11 -19.90
C LEU A 79 -12.32 3.27 -20.73
N VAL A 80 -12.29 1.95 -20.55
CA VAL A 80 -13.16 0.97 -21.23
C VAL A 80 -14.02 0.31 -20.17
N ASP A 81 -15.34 0.35 -20.33
CA ASP A 81 -16.31 -0.23 -19.38
C ASP A 81 -16.08 0.19 -17.92
N ASP A 82 -15.85 1.49 -17.69
CA ASP A 82 -15.51 2.09 -16.39
C ASP A 82 -14.23 1.51 -15.76
N GLY A 83 -13.39 0.85 -16.56
CA GLY A 83 -12.12 0.28 -16.16
C GLY A 83 -10.94 0.95 -16.87
N CYS A 84 -9.80 1.01 -16.19
CA CYS A 84 -8.54 1.41 -16.79
C CYS A 84 -7.43 0.44 -16.39
N VAL A 85 -6.41 0.34 -17.23
CA VAL A 85 -5.27 -0.54 -16.98
C VAL A 85 -4.02 0.31 -16.79
N PHE A 86 -3.41 0.17 -15.62
CA PHE A 86 -2.06 0.67 -15.37
C PHE A 86 -1.06 -0.45 -15.55
N ALA A 87 0.15 -0.13 -15.98
CA ALA A 87 1.23 -1.08 -16.06
C ALA A 87 2.46 -0.59 -15.29
N VAL A 88 3.13 -1.53 -14.66
CA VAL A 88 4.42 -1.34 -14.02
C VAL A 88 5.40 -2.32 -14.64
N GLU A 89 6.49 -1.81 -15.20
CA GLU A 89 7.58 -2.63 -15.73
C GLU A 89 8.84 -2.40 -14.91
N ILE A 90 9.41 -3.45 -14.32
CA ILE A 90 10.64 -3.34 -13.53
C ILE A 90 11.86 -3.68 -14.39
N LEU A 91 12.48 -2.64 -14.94
CA LEU A 91 13.58 -2.76 -15.90
C LEU A 91 14.89 -3.25 -15.26
N LYS A 92 15.14 -2.87 -14.00
CA LYS A 92 16.37 -3.20 -13.27
C LYS A 92 16.15 -3.15 -11.76
N ILE A 93 16.73 -4.08 -11.03
CA ILE A 93 16.87 -4.01 -9.57
C ILE A 93 18.34 -4.25 -9.21
N ASP A 94 18.93 -3.36 -8.43
CA ASP A 94 20.24 -3.54 -7.80
C ASP A 94 20.06 -3.54 -6.28
N VAL A 95 20.58 -4.56 -5.59
CA VAL A 95 20.50 -4.67 -4.12
C VAL A 95 21.90 -4.49 -3.52
N CYS A 96 22.04 -3.49 -2.66
CA CYS A 96 23.29 -3.22 -1.94
C CYS A 96 23.15 -3.64 -0.48
N SER A 97 24.14 -4.36 0.04
CA SER A 97 24.25 -4.68 1.47
C SER A 97 25.52 -4.05 2.07
N PRO A 98 25.59 -3.83 3.39
CA PRO A 98 26.78 -3.26 4.04
C PRO A 98 27.98 -4.22 4.05
N GLU A 99 27.71 -5.53 4.12
CA GLU A 99 28.74 -6.57 4.35
C GLU A 99 29.31 -7.15 3.04
N LYS A 100 28.76 -6.80 1.88
CA LYS A 100 29.27 -7.20 0.56
C LYS A 100 29.20 -6.01 -0.42
N LYS A 101 30.23 -5.85 -1.27
CA LYS A 101 30.11 -4.98 -2.46
C LYS A 101 28.82 -5.36 -3.20
N ALA A 102 28.05 -4.35 -3.59
CA ALA A 102 26.74 -4.45 -4.23
C ALA A 102 26.54 -5.78 -4.99
N VAL A 103 25.61 -6.62 -4.52
CA VAL A 103 25.27 -7.84 -5.26
C VAL A 103 24.34 -7.41 -6.38
N VAL A 104 24.91 -7.30 -7.58
CA VAL A 104 24.16 -7.04 -8.80
C VAL A 104 23.40 -8.31 -9.16
N VAL A 105 22.22 -8.50 -8.57
CA VAL A 105 21.24 -9.42 -9.13
C VAL A 105 20.60 -8.72 -10.32
N GLN A 106 21.23 -8.82 -11.50
CA GLN A 106 20.58 -8.46 -12.77
C GLN A 106 19.46 -9.47 -13.05
N LYS A 107 18.34 -9.35 -12.34
CA LYS A 107 17.10 -9.96 -12.77
C LYS A 107 16.55 -9.06 -13.87
N LYS A 108 16.69 -9.49 -15.12
CA LYS A 108 15.96 -8.89 -16.24
C LYS A 108 14.50 -9.29 -16.08
N ALA A 109 13.80 -8.64 -15.16
CA ALA A 109 12.40 -8.90 -14.87
C ALA A 109 11.56 -8.07 -15.84
N THR A 110 11.53 -8.45 -17.12
CA THR A 110 10.51 -7.92 -18.04
C THR A 110 9.17 -8.56 -17.68
N THR A 111 8.69 -8.33 -16.45
CA THR A 111 7.33 -8.66 -16.03
C THR A 111 6.58 -7.35 -16.05
N VAL A 112 5.72 -7.17 -17.05
CA VAL A 112 4.78 -6.07 -17.08
C VAL A 112 3.64 -6.49 -16.18
N GLN A 113 3.52 -5.86 -15.02
CA GLN A 113 2.40 -6.10 -14.14
C GLN A 113 1.27 -5.16 -14.49
N ASN A 114 0.19 -5.72 -15.02
CA ASN A 114 -1.01 -4.97 -15.35
C ASN A 114 -1.91 -4.88 -14.11
N LEU A 115 -2.45 -3.69 -13.86
CA LEU A 115 -3.39 -3.40 -12.78
C LEU A 115 -4.70 -2.95 -13.42
N PHE A 116 -5.68 -3.85 -13.41
CA PHE A 116 -7.02 -3.60 -13.91
C PHE A 116 -7.83 -2.97 -12.78
N VAL A 117 -8.13 -1.68 -12.88
CA VAL A 117 -8.92 -0.95 -11.88
C VAL A 117 -10.28 -0.63 -12.47
N GLN A 118 -11.35 -0.94 -11.75
CA GLN A 118 -12.74 -0.70 -12.18
C GLN A 118 -13.42 0.30 -11.24
N GLU A 119 -14.43 1.03 -11.72
CA GLU A 119 -15.21 1.97 -10.88
C GLU A 119 -16.41 1.29 -10.16
N LYS A 120 -16.81 0.10 -10.62
CA LYS A 120 -18.00 -0.62 -10.12
C LYS A 120 -17.64 -2.03 -9.68
N GLY A 121 -18.52 -2.67 -8.90
CA GLY A 121 -18.31 -4.05 -8.43
C GLY A 121 -17.33 -4.19 -7.27
N PHE A 122 -17.06 -3.09 -6.54
CA PHE A 122 -16.17 -3.11 -5.38
C PHE A 122 -16.63 -4.07 -4.28
N VAL A 123 -15.75 -4.97 -3.88
CA VAL A 123 -15.93 -5.72 -2.64
C VAL A 123 -15.36 -4.90 -1.50
N LYS A 124 -16.24 -4.45 -0.60
CA LYS A 124 -15.88 -3.67 0.59
C LYS A 124 -16.04 -4.54 1.82
N GLY A 125 -14.98 -4.60 2.62
CA GLY A 125 -14.98 -5.24 3.93
C GLY A 125 -14.60 -4.23 5.00
N THR A 126 -15.35 -4.19 6.08
CA THR A 126 -15.00 -3.40 7.26
C THR A 126 -14.88 -4.33 8.45
N TYR A 127 -13.80 -4.20 9.20
CA TYR A 127 -13.59 -4.94 10.42
C TYR A 127 -13.14 -4.03 11.55
N THR A 128 -13.77 -4.17 12.71
CA THR A 128 -13.38 -3.47 13.94
C THR A 128 -12.86 -4.50 14.93
N TRP A 129 -11.66 -4.25 15.44
CA TRP A 129 -11.00 -5.10 16.42
C TRP A 129 -10.92 -4.31 17.73
N ASN A 130 -11.61 -4.82 18.75
CA ASN A 130 -11.40 -4.39 20.12
C ASN A 130 -10.34 -5.30 20.74
N MET A 131 -9.15 -4.75 20.93
CA MET A 131 -8.06 -5.44 21.60
C MET A 131 -8.14 -5.12 23.09
N ASN A 132 -8.15 -6.17 23.90
CA ASN A 132 -8.02 -6.08 25.35
C ASN A 132 -6.61 -6.49 25.77
N ASN A 133 -6.25 -6.18 27.01
CA ASN A 133 -4.97 -6.54 27.61
C ASN A 133 -3.74 -5.97 26.88
N PHE A 134 -3.88 -4.84 26.19
CA PHE A 134 -2.81 -4.15 25.45
C PHE A 134 -1.50 -4.01 26.24
N LEU A 135 -1.61 -3.76 27.54
CA LEU A 135 -0.45 -3.57 28.44
C LEU A 135 0.27 -4.87 28.81
N GLU A 136 -0.40 -6.03 28.66
CA GLU A 136 0.09 -7.35 29.04
C GLU A 136 0.60 -8.17 27.84
N LEU A 137 0.38 -7.68 26.62
CA LEU A 137 0.78 -8.38 25.40
C LEU A 137 2.29 -8.52 25.34
N ASP A 138 2.76 -9.67 24.85
CA ASP A 138 4.14 -9.86 24.46
C ASP A 138 4.49 -8.84 23.37
N LEU A 139 5.53 -8.07 23.65
CA LEU A 139 5.84 -6.83 22.96
C LEU A 139 6.78 -7.05 21.79
N ASP A 140 7.39 -8.23 21.73
CA ASP A 140 8.39 -8.60 20.74
C ASP A 140 7.75 -9.30 19.52
N HIS A 141 6.43 -9.54 19.55
CA HIS A 141 5.71 -10.29 18.52
C HIS A 141 4.43 -9.59 18.04
N CYS A 142 4.03 -9.96 16.82
CA CYS A 142 2.77 -9.51 16.25
C CYS A 142 1.59 -10.12 17.01
N VAL A 143 0.69 -9.26 17.47
CA VAL A 143 -0.62 -9.67 17.97
C VAL A 143 -1.60 -9.63 16.80
N ARG A 144 -2.27 -10.76 16.55
CA ARG A 144 -3.18 -10.92 15.41
C ARG A 144 -4.63 -10.80 15.84
N SER A 145 -5.44 -10.15 15.02
CA SER A 145 -6.89 -10.24 15.14
C SER A 145 -7.40 -11.60 14.64
N PRO A 146 -8.64 -11.98 14.99
CA PRO A 146 -9.36 -12.99 14.22
C PRO A 146 -9.40 -12.65 12.74
N THR A 147 -9.51 -13.67 11.90
CA THR A 147 -9.76 -13.51 10.46
C THR A 147 -11.16 -12.93 10.25
N PHE A 148 -11.29 -11.97 9.33
CA PHE A 148 -12.57 -11.35 8.98
C PHE A 148 -12.99 -11.69 7.54
N GLU A 149 -14.26 -11.39 7.20
CA GLU A 149 -15.01 -11.94 6.04
C GLU A 149 -14.30 -11.87 4.68
N VAL A 150 -13.43 -10.87 4.45
CA VAL A 150 -12.63 -10.77 3.21
C VAL A 150 -11.33 -11.58 3.26
N GLY A 151 -11.22 -12.54 4.18
CA GLY A 151 -10.09 -13.46 4.33
C GLY A 151 -8.82 -12.75 4.76
N GLY A 152 -8.89 -11.82 5.71
CA GLY A 152 -7.71 -11.11 6.22
C GLY A 152 -7.67 -11.03 7.72
N HIS A 153 -6.53 -10.62 8.27
CA HIS A 153 -6.35 -10.34 9.69
C HIS A 153 -5.50 -9.09 9.89
N LYS A 154 -5.72 -8.39 11.01
CA LYS A 154 -4.85 -7.30 11.44
C LYS A 154 -3.68 -7.87 12.21
N CYS A 155 -2.52 -7.29 12.03
CA CYS A 155 -1.32 -7.58 12.80
C CYS A 155 -0.84 -6.28 13.44
N MET A 156 -0.74 -6.25 14.77
CA MET A 156 -0.32 -5.09 15.54
C MET A 156 0.96 -5.43 16.31
N TYR A 157 1.91 -4.50 16.30
CA TYR A 157 3.07 -4.55 17.19
C TYR A 157 2.97 -3.38 18.20
N PRO A 158 2.50 -3.64 19.43
CA PRO A 158 2.24 -2.62 20.45
C PRO A 158 3.38 -1.65 20.74
N ARG A 159 4.63 -2.12 20.65
CA ARG A 159 5.86 -1.32 20.83
C ARG A 159 6.67 -1.14 19.55
N GLY A 160 6.04 -1.46 18.43
CA GLY A 160 6.67 -1.40 17.14
C GLY A 160 7.42 -2.68 16.78
N ASP A 161 8.08 -2.65 15.63
CA ASP A 161 8.73 -3.78 15.01
C ASP A 161 10.17 -3.41 14.59
N LEU A 162 10.77 -4.25 13.74
CA LEU A 162 12.12 -4.04 13.22
C LEU A 162 12.29 -2.71 12.46
N TYR A 163 11.20 -2.11 11.97
CA TYR A 163 11.20 -0.89 11.16
C TYR A 163 10.92 0.38 11.97
N SER A 164 10.24 0.25 13.13
CA SER A 164 9.99 1.37 14.04
C SER A 164 9.84 0.87 15.46
N THR A 165 10.70 1.31 16.38
CA THR A 165 10.71 0.86 17.79
C THR A 165 10.10 1.85 18.76
N ASP A 166 9.67 3.02 18.29
CA ASP A 166 9.09 4.11 19.08
C ASP A 166 7.64 4.45 18.68
N CYS A 167 7.09 3.67 17.76
CA CYS A 167 5.71 3.76 17.29
C CYS A 167 5.01 2.41 17.40
N LEU A 168 3.69 2.46 17.57
CA LEU A 168 2.81 1.34 17.28
C LEU A 168 2.89 1.05 15.77
N SER A 169 3.21 -0.20 15.41
CA SER A 169 3.09 -0.67 14.03
C SER A 169 1.73 -1.34 13.82
N LEU A 170 1.12 -1.09 12.66
CA LEU A 170 -0.15 -1.70 12.31
C LEU A 170 -0.19 -2.11 10.85
N TYR A 171 -0.51 -3.38 10.62
CA TYR A 171 -0.58 -4.02 9.32
C TYR A 171 -1.90 -4.74 9.13
N LEU A 172 -2.23 -4.92 7.86
CA LEU A 172 -3.24 -5.86 7.40
C LEU A 172 -2.56 -6.90 6.54
N SER A 173 -2.79 -8.16 6.88
CA SER A 173 -2.43 -9.28 6.02
C SER A 173 -3.70 -9.89 5.47
N LEU A 174 -3.67 -10.26 4.20
CA LEU A 174 -4.71 -11.10 3.62
C LEU A 174 -4.22 -12.55 3.72
N ASP A 175 -5.07 -13.42 4.24
CA ASP A 175 -4.81 -14.86 4.28
C ASP A 175 -4.93 -15.40 2.86
N ALA A 176 -3.85 -16.03 2.39
CA ALA A 176 -3.78 -16.67 1.08
C ALA A 176 -4.72 -17.90 0.95
N SER A 177 -5.44 -18.26 2.01
CA SER A 177 -6.18 -19.52 2.12
C SER A 177 -7.42 -19.63 1.23
N ASN A 178 -7.85 -18.53 0.60
CA ASN A 178 -8.91 -18.56 -0.41
C ASN A 178 -8.39 -18.58 -1.86
N GLU A 179 -7.08 -18.67 -2.09
CA GLU A 179 -6.48 -18.71 -3.42
C GLU A 179 -6.38 -20.13 -3.98
N LEU A 180 -7.52 -20.81 -4.05
CA LEU A 180 -7.68 -21.85 -5.07
C LEU A 180 -7.99 -21.11 -6.39
N HIS A 181 -7.00 -21.09 -7.31
CA HIS A 181 -7.17 -20.95 -8.77
C HIS A 181 -7.00 -19.62 -9.54
N LEU A 182 -6.31 -18.56 -9.10
CA LEU A 182 -6.17 -17.40 -10.01
C LEU A 182 -4.72 -16.92 -10.21
N GLU A 183 -4.27 -16.97 -11.46
CA GLU A 183 -3.10 -16.26 -12.03
C GLU A 183 -3.21 -14.72 -11.88
N SER A 184 -4.16 -14.23 -11.09
CA SER A 184 -4.37 -12.81 -10.84
C SER A 184 -4.50 -12.50 -9.34
N LYS A 185 -3.77 -11.49 -8.89
CA LYS A 185 -3.77 -10.95 -7.52
C LYS A 185 -4.80 -9.85 -7.38
N LYS A 186 -5.40 -9.68 -6.21
CA LYS A 186 -6.34 -8.58 -5.97
C LYS A 186 -5.62 -7.24 -5.89
N VAL A 187 -6.19 -6.20 -6.48
CA VAL A 187 -5.75 -4.80 -6.28
C VAL A 187 -6.72 -4.15 -5.32
N ALA A 188 -6.20 -3.56 -4.25
CA ALA A 188 -7.03 -3.01 -3.19
C ALA A 188 -6.55 -1.64 -2.71
N VAL A 189 -7.46 -0.96 -2.03
CA VAL A 189 -7.19 0.20 -1.18
C VAL A 189 -7.58 -0.15 0.24
N MET A 190 -6.71 0.16 1.18
CA MET A 190 -6.92 -0.11 2.59
C MET A 190 -6.87 1.19 3.38
N THR A 191 -7.76 1.28 4.37
CA THR A 191 -7.73 2.31 5.41
C THR A 191 -7.60 1.63 6.77
N LEU A 192 -6.56 1.98 7.53
CA LEU A 192 -6.41 1.57 8.92
C LEU A 192 -6.62 2.77 9.84
N SER A 193 -7.35 2.56 10.93
CA SER A 193 -7.60 3.60 11.92
C SER A 193 -7.57 3.09 13.35
N ILE A 194 -7.18 3.95 14.28
CA ILE A 194 -7.27 3.72 15.73
C ILE A 194 -8.13 4.81 16.36
N LEU A 195 -9.09 4.39 17.19
CA LEU A 195 -10.01 5.29 17.86
C LEU A 195 -9.36 5.91 19.10
N ASN A 196 -9.41 7.23 19.20
CA ASN A 196 -9.21 7.93 20.46
C ASN A 196 -10.50 7.87 21.27
N GLN A 197 -10.53 7.00 22.27
CA GLN A 197 -11.70 6.69 23.08
C GLN A 197 -12.09 7.84 24.02
N LYS A 198 -11.24 8.85 24.22
CA LYS A 198 -11.56 10.03 25.05
C LYS A 198 -12.34 11.11 24.31
N ASN A 199 -12.12 11.27 23.01
CA ASN A 199 -12.72 12.34 22.21
C ASN A 199 -13.49 11.85 20.97
N GLY A 200 -13.54 10.53 20.74
CA GLY A 200 -14.26 9.92 19.64
C GLY A 200 -13.58 10.03 18.26
N LYS A 201 -12.40 10.66 18.17
CA LYS A 201 -11.72 10.89 16.88
C LYS A 201 -10.84 9.72 16.49
N HIS A 202 -10.86 9.36 15.21
CA HIS A 202 -9.95 8.36 14.65
C HIS A 202 -8.67 9.01 14.14
N LEU A 203 -7.53 8.40 14.44
CA LEU A 203 -6.33 8.58 13.64
C LEU A 203 -6.37 7.55 12.51
N THR A 204 -6.33 8.04 11.27
CA THR A 204 -6.57 7.22 10.08
C THR A 204 -5.42 7.38 9.09
N LYS A 205 -4.98 6.27 8.48
CA LYS A 205 -4.10 6.27 7.30
C LYS A 205 -4.75 5.42 6.21
N THR A 206 -4.68 5.91 4.98
CA THR A 206 -5.20 5.23 3.78
C THR A 206 -4.04 4.94 2.83
N SER A 207 -3.99 3.74 2.28
CA SER A 207 -2.99 3.33 1.30
C SER A 207 -3.29 3.95 -0.07
N GLY A 208 -2.30 3.93 -0.96
CA GLY A 208 -2.57 3.93 -2.39
C GLY A 208 -3.13 2.58 -2.84
N LEU A 209 -3.16 2.38 -4.16
CA LEU A 209 -3.37 1.04 -4.72
C LEU A 209 -2.22 0.14 -4.29
N PHE A 210 -2.54 -1.04 -3.78
CA PHE A 210 -1.56 -2.08 -3.52
C PHE A 210 -2.08 -3.42 -4.02
N ILE A 211 -1.14 -4.29 -4.37
CA ILE A 211 -1.42 -5.65 -4.77
C ILE A 211 -1.43 -6.49 -3.50
N CYS A 212 -2.47 -7.27 -3.33
CA CYS A 212 -2.67 -8.16 -2.19
C CYS A 212 -1.74 -9.38 -2.31
N ASP A 213 -0.46 -9.19 -2.04
CA ASP A 213 0.61 -10.21 -2.11
C ASP A 213 1.19 -10.51 -0.71
N GLY A 214 0.34 -10.50 0.32
CA GLY A 214 0.73 -10.64 1.72
C GLY A 214 0.23 -9.48 2.59
N GLY A 215 1.15 -8.86 3.33
CA GLY A 215 0.85 -7.81 4.32
C GLY A 215 1.25 -6.40 3.88
N TRP A 216 0.37 -5.42 4.11
CA TRP A 216 0.65 -3.99 3.96
C TRP A 216 0.27 -3.22 5.22
N GLY A 217 0.97 -2.12 5.51
CA GLY A 217 0.66 -1.32 6.69
C GLY A 217 1.63 -0.18 6.92
N TRP A 218 1.70 0.25 8.17
CA TRP A 218 2.59 1.32 8.58
C TRP A 218 3.35 0.91 9.85
N PRO A 219 4.68 0.78 9.78
CA PRO A 219 5.50 0.57 10.97
C PRO A 219 5.41 1.76 11.93
N ASN A 220 5.38 2.97 11.39
CA ASN A 220 5.25 4.21 12.16
C ASN A 220 3.79 4.69 12.23
N PHE A 221 2.85 3.80 12.55
CA PHE A 221 1.42 4.15 12.53
C PHE A 221 1.07 5.23 13.56
N LEU A 222 1.46 5.02 14.83
CA LEU A 222 1.20 5.97 15.92
C LEU A 222 2.33 5.98 16.95
N ALA A 223 2.98 7.13 17.16
CA ALA A 223 4.02 7.29 18.18
C ALA A 223 3.54 6.85 19.57
N LEU A 224 4.34 6.04 20.27
CA LEU A 224 3.98 5.49 21.59
C LEU A 224 3.70 6.57 22.64
N LYS A 225 4.40 7.71 22.55
CA LYS A 225 4.15 8.90 23.40
C LYS A 225 2.74 9.48 23.23
N LYS A 226 2.12 9.33 22.06
CA LYS A 226 0.75 9.78 21.78
C LYS A 226 -0.29 8.73 22.14
N LEU A 227 0.09 7.45 22.22
CA LEU A 227 -0.82 6.34 22.52
C LEU A 227 -1.59 6.54 23.84
N LYS A 228 -0.88 6.98 24.90
CA LYS A 228 -1.47 7.27 26.22
C LYS A 228 -2.45 8.46 26.24
N LYS A 229 -2.56 9.23 25.14
CA LYS A 229 -3.46 10.39 25.02
C LYS A 229 -4.89 10.00 24.59
N GLY A 230 -5.37 8.85 25.06
CA GLY A 230 -6.74 8.38 24.85
C GLY A 230 -6.94 7.31 23.78
N TYR A 231 -5.87 6.82 23.13
CA TYR A 231 -6.00 5.68 22.19
C TYR A 231 -6.02 4.33 22.90
N VAL A 232 -5.37 4.26 24.07
CA VAL A 232 -5.51 3.17 25.03
C VAL A 232 -6.21 3.71 26.28
N VAL A 233 -7.30 3.07 26.69
CA VAL A 233 -8.03 3.37 27.93
C VAL A 233 -8.10 2.10 28.77
N GLY A 234 -7.60 2.17 30.00
CA GLY A 234 -7.28 0.97 30.78
C GLY A 234 -6.21 0.15 30.07
N SER A 235 -6.60 -1.02 29.57
CA SER A 235 -5.77 -1.92 28.74
C SER A 235 -6.43 -2.23 27.38
N SER A 236 -7.40 -1.42 26.94
CA SER A 236 -8.12 -1.66 25.67
C SER A 236 -7.78 -0.61 24.61
N CYS A 237 -7.68 -1.06 23.35
CA CYS A 237 -7.61 -0.21 22.17
C CYS A 237 -8.56 -0.71 21.06
N ILE A 238 -9.08 0.22 20.26
CA ILE A 238 -10.05 -0.10 19.20
C ILE A 238 -9.45 0.31 17.86
N VAL A 239 -9.26 -0.68 16.99
CA VAL A 239 -8.67 -0.50 15.66
C VAL A 239 -9.63 -0.97 14.59
N LYS A 240 -9.80 -0.16 13.54
CA LYS A 240 -10.66 -0.47 12.40
C LYS A 240 -9.81 -0.61 11.13
N ALA A 241 -10.18 -1.57 10.29
CA ALA A 241 -9.67 -1.72 8.93
C ALA A 241 -10.85 -1.67 7.98
N ASP A 242 -10.74 -0.84 6.95
CA ASP A 242 -11.61 -0.84 5.79
C ASP A 242 -10.78 -1.29 4.60
N LEU A 243 -11.23 -2.31 3.88
CA LEU A 243 -10.60 -2.83 2.68
C LEU A 243 -11.58 -2.70 1.53
N THR A 244 -11.13 -2.13 0.41
CA THR A 244 -11.90 -2.09 -0.84
C THR A 244 -11.06 -2.75 -1.92
N ILE A 245 -11.53 -3.88 -2.44
CA ILE A 245 -10.96 -4.48 -3.65
C ILE A 245 -11.49 -3.69 -4.83
N VAL A 246 -10.58 -3.09 -5.60
CA VAL A 246 -10.88 -2.19 -6.72
C VAL A 246 -10.53 -2.79 -8.07
N GLY A 247 -9.97 -3.99 -8.08
CA GLY A 247 -9.40 -4.55 -9.29
C GLY A 247 -8.67 -5.87 -9.12
N LEU A 248 -8.06 -6.29 -10.22
CA LEU A 248 -7.19 -7.46 -10.31
C LEU A 248 -5.86 -7.05 -10.97
N SER A 249 -4.83 -7.84 -10.71
CA SER A 249 -3.52 -7.71 -11.31
C SER A 249 -3.10 -9.05 -11.85
N ASN A 250 -2.44 -9.05 -13.00
CA ASN A 250 -1.99 -10.24 -13.70
C ASN A 250 -0.65 -9.90 -14.35
N ASP A 251 0.20 -10.92 -14.38
CA ASP A 251 1.47 -10.86 -15.07
C ASP A 251 1.19 -10.93 -16.57
N GLY A 252 1.59 -9.88 -17.30
CA GLY A 252 1.49 -9.81 -18.76
C GLY A 252 2.61 -10.53 -19.49
#